data_AF-A0A101GEK1-F1
#
_entry.id   AF-A0A101GEK1-F1
#
_cell.length_a   1.000
_cell.length_b   1.000
_cell.length_c   1.000
_cell.angle_alpha   90.00
_cell.angle_beta   90.00
_cell.angle_gamma   90.00
#
_symmetry.space_group_name_H-M   'P 1'
#
loop_
_entity.id
_entity.type
_entity.pdbx_description
1 polymer ?
#
loop_
_entity_poly.entity_id
_entity_poly.type
_entity_poly.pdbx_seq_one_letter_code
_entity_poly.pdbx_strand_id
1 'polypeptide(L)'
;MQTQLPFFPSTTKLVNSSVGIYENDEFVYYLHNGNPIYCHGLNDKNSYRFILGNLVVNNLCTITELSDCLGVNRKNIERYANTFRQKGAEYFFSRKETRGQCYK
;
A
#
# COMPACT_ATOMS: atom_id res chain seq x y z
N MET A 1 -18.95 -1.46 3.08
CA MET A 1 -17.87 -0.49 2.82
C MET A 1 -17.37 -0.67 1.40
N GLN A 2 -17.58 0.31 0.52
CA GLN A 2 -17.08 0.31 -0.85
C GLN A 2 -15.55 0.47 -0.84
N THR A 3 -14.83 -0.34 -1.61
CA THR A 3 -13.37 -0.28 -1.69
C THR A 3 -13.01 0.77 -2.73
N GLN A 4 -12.61 1.97 -2.29
CA GLN A 4 -11.98 2.93 -3.21
C GLN A 4 -10.63 2.34 -3.65
N LEU A 5 -10.44 2.26 -4.96
CA LEU A 5 -9.15 1.89 -5.55
C LEU A 5 -8.17 3.06 -5.32
N PRO A 6 -6.96 2.78 -4.82
CA PRO A 6 -5.92 3.80 -4.74
C PRO A 6 -5.64 4.37 -6.13
N PHE A 7 -5.42 5.68 -6.20
CA PHE A 7 -5.00 6.34 -7.43
C PHE A 7 -3.47 6.34 -7.48
N PHE A 8 -2.89 5.62 -8.45
CA PHE A 8 -1.45 5.61 -8.69
C PHE A 8 -1.12 6.52 -9.88
N PRO A 9 -0.14 7.42 -9.75
CA PRO A 9 0.21 8.36 -10.81
C PRO A 9 1.25 7.76 -11.76
N SER A 10 1.13 8.04 -13.05
CA SER A 10 2.10 7.65 -14.08
C SER A 10 3.45 8.36 -13.96
N THR A 11 3.47 9.52 -13.30
CA THR A 11 4.69 10.24 -12.92
C THR A 11 4.93 10.11 -11.42
N THR A 12 6.19 10.06 -10.98
CA THR A 12 6.55 9.98 -9.56
C THR A 12 5.86 11.05 -8.73
N LYS A 13 4.97 10.62 -7.86
CA LYS A 13 4.37 11.45 -6.82
C LYS A 13 5.10 11.21 -5.52
N LEU A 14 5.61 12.29 -4.95
CA LEU A 14 6.25 12.25 -3.64
C LEU A 14 5.19 12.15 -2.56
N VAL A 15 5.33 11.15 -1.69
CA VAL A 15 4.56 11.01 -0.46
C VAL A 15 5.11 11.97 0.60
N ASN A 16 6.44 12.04 0.70
CA ASN A 16 7.19 12.96 1.53
C ASN A 16 8.56 13.26 0.88
N SER A 17 9.49 13.89 1.61
CA SER A 17 10.82 14.24 1.08
C SER A 17 11.69 13.04 0.68
N SER A 18 11.37 11.84 1.17
CA SER A 18 12.20 10.64 0.99
C SER A 18 11.48 9.53 0.23
N VAL A 19 10.14 9.50 0.19
CA VAL A 19 9.37 8.42 -0.42
C VAL A 19 8.57 8.91 -1.62
N GLY A 20 8.67 8.17 -2.71
CA GLY A 20 7.90 8.40 -3.95
C GLY A 20 7.13 7.17 -4.38
N ILE A 21 6.02 7.37 -5.07
CA ILE A 21 5.20 6.30 -5.66
C ILE A 21 4.93 6.65 -7.12
N TYR A 22 5.08 5.65 -8.00
CA TYR A 22 4.66 5.76 -9.39
C TYR A 22 4.16 4.42 -9.92
N GLU A 23 3.28 4.49 -10.91
CA GLU A 23 2.85 3.37 -11.73
C GLU A 23 3.67 3.35 -13.03
N ASN A 24 4.13 2.16 -13.41
CA ASN A 24 4.74 1.92 -14.71
C ASN A 24 4.26 0.56 -15.22
N ASP A 25 3.68 0.56 -16.42
CA ASP A 25 2.99 -0.58 -17.02
C ASP A 25 1.94 -1.19 -16.08
N GLU A 26 2.11 -2.44 -15.67
CA GLU A 26 1.19 -3.15 -14.77
C GLU A 26 1.67 -3.18 -13.31
N PHE A 27 2.72 -2.42 -12.99
CA PHE A 27 3.36 -2.42 -11.69
C PHE A 27 3.37 -1.04 -11.07
N VAL A 28 3.28 -1.00 -9.75
CA VAL A 28 3.47 0.21 -8.96
C VAL A 28 4.71 0.04 -8.12
N TYR A 29 5.56 1.06 -8.17
CA TYR A 29 6.86 1.11 -7.52
C TYR A 29 6.83 2.11 -6.38
N TYR A 30 7.52 1.74 -5.29
CA TYR A 30 7.72 2.58 -4.12
C TYR A 30 9.21 2.87 -4.01
N LEU A 31 9.56 4.14 -4.03
CA LEU A 31 10.92 4.64 -4.01
C LEU A 31 11.26 5.15 -2.62
N HIS A 32 12.49 4.91 -2.17
CA HIS A 32 13.11 5.62 -1.05
C HIS A 32 14.41 6.27 -1.52
N ASN A 33 14.51 7.60 -1.40
CA ASN A 33 15.63 8.41 -1.89
C ASN A 33 16.00 8.09 -3.35
N GLY A 34 14.99 7.90 -4.20
CA GLY A 34 15.15 7.59 -5.62
C GLY A 34 15.39 6.11 -5.95
N ASN A 35 15.59 5.24 -4.95
CA ASN A 35 15.81 3.80 -5.17
C ASN A 35 14.52 3.00 -4.96
N PRO A 36 14.17 2.06 -5.86
CA PRO A 36 13.00 1.21 -5.66
C PRO A 36 13.22 0.24 -4.49
N ILE A 37 12.34 0.33 -3.48
CA ILE A 37 12.36 -0.54 -2.29
C ILE A 37 11.26 -1.59 -2.31
N TYR A 38 10.13 -1.30 -2.99
CA TYR A 38 9.04 -2.25 -3.17
C TYR A 38 8.41 -2.10 -4.56
N CYS A 39 7.83 -3.19 -5.05
CA CYS A 39 6.95 -3.20 -6.20
C CYS A 39 5.80 -4.18 -5.98
N HIS A 40 4.68 -3.95 -6.66
CA HIS A 40 3.59 -4.91 -6.74
C HIS A 40 2.80 -4.71 -8.03
N GLY A 41 2.13 -5.75 -8.49
CA GLY A 41 1.20 -5.64 -9.62
C GLY A 41 -0.02 -4.79 -9.25
N LEU A 42 -0.58 -4.08 -10.22
CA LEU A 42 -1.71 -3.15 -10.05
C LEU A 42 -2.91 -3.79 -9.34
N ASN A 43 -3.14 -5.08 -9.59
CA ASN A 43 -4.25 -5.85 -9.03
C ASN A 43 -3.89 -6.63 -7.75
N ASP A 44 -2.63 -6.62 -7.32
CA ASP A 44 -2.18 -7.34 -6.13
C ASP A 44 -2.47 -6.55 -4.84
N LYS A 45 -3.70 -6.72 -4.36
CA LYS A 45 -4.16 -6.10 -3.12
C LYS A 45 -3.43 -6.59 -1.88
N ASN A 46 -2.85 -7.78 -1.88
CA ASN A 46 -2.19 -8.32 -0.69
C ASN A 46 -0.82 -7.67 -0.51
N SER A 47 -0.03 -7.61 -1.58
CA SER A 47 1.23 -6.88 -1.61
C SER A 47 1.02 -5.39 -1.32
N TYR A 48 -0.04 -4.78 -1.87
CA TYR A 48 -0.38 -3.38 -1.59
C TYR A 48 -0.51 -3.11 -0.09
N ARG A 49 -1.28 -3.96 0.60
CA ARG A 49 -1.55 -3.81 2.04
C ARG A 49 -0.31 -4.06 2.86
N PHE A 50 0.48 -5.07 2.48
CA PHE A 50 1.76 -5.35 3.12
C PHE A 50 2.70 -4.15 3.02
N ILE A 51 2.92 -3.62 1.82
CA ILE A 51 3.83 -2.51 1.56
C ILE A 51 3.42 -1.29 2.40
N LEU A 52 2.15 -0.87 2.35
CA LEU A 52 1.70 0.28 3.14
C LEU A 52 1.86 0.07 4.65
N GLY A 53 1.54 -1.13 5.15
CA GLY A 53 1.76 -1.46 6.56
C GLY A 53 3.24 -1.40 6.94
N ASN A 54 4.10 -1.91 6.07
CA ASN A 54 5.55 -1.95 6.28
C ASN A 54 6.16 -0.54 6.27
N LEU A 55 5.78 0.32 5.32
CA LEU A 55 6.25 1.72 5.25
C LEU A 55 5.95 2.50 6.53
N VAL A 56 4.76 2.30 7.11
CA VAL A 56 4.37 2.94 8.38
C VAL A 56 5.13 2.35 9.56
N VAL A 57 5.28 1.02 9.62
CA VAL A 57 5.94 0.36 10.75
C VAL A 57 7.44 0.65 10.79
N ASN A 58 8.07 0.83 9.62
CA ASN A 58 9.47 1.24 9.51
C ASN A 58 9.68 2.77 9.56
N ASN A 59 8.63 3.55 9.85
CA ASN A 59 8.68 5.02 9.94
C ASN A 59 9.16 5.72 8.65
N LEU A 60 8.97 5.11 7.49
CA LEU A 60 9.28 5.72 6.19
C LEU A 60 8.20 6.73 5.77
N CYS A 61 6.95 6.45 6.12
CA CYS A 61 5.81 7.34 5.90
C CYS A 61 4.86 7.32 7.10
N THR A 62 4.11 8.41 7.29
CA THR A 62 2.98 8.43 8.21
C THR A 62 1.69 7.94 7.55
N ILE A 63 0.71 7.57 8.38
CA ILE A 63 -0.63 7.17 7.91
C ILE A 63 -1.30 8.30 7.12
N THR A 64 -1.12 9.54 7.56
CA THR A 64 -1.69 10.74 6.93
C THR A 64 -1.07 10.98 5.57
N GLU A 65 0.26 10.96 5.46
CA GLU A 65 0.98 11.15 4.19
C GLU A 65 0.54 10.15 3.13
N LEU A 66 0.46 8.86 3.48
CA LEU A 66 -0.01 7.82 2.55
C LEU A 66 -1.48 7.98 2.18
N SER A 67 -2.33 8.37 3.12
CA SER A 67 -3.76 8.60 2.90
C SER A 67 -3.99 9.73 1.92
N ASP A 68 -3.32 10.86 2.14
CA ASP A 68 -3.45 12.07 1.32
C ASP A 68 -2.81 11.85 -0.06
N CYS A 69 -1.71 11.09 -0.14
CA CYS A 69 -1.07 10.75 -1.40
C CYS A 69 -1.91 9.80 -2.28
N LEU A 70 -2.45 8.72 -1.70
CA LEU A 70 -3.14 7.66 -2.44
C LEU A 70 -4.66 7.86 -2.54
N GLY A 71 -5.21 8.86 -1.84
CA GLY A 71 -6.65 9.12 -1.79
C GLY A 71 -7.44 8.03 -1.05
N VAL A 72 -6.78 7.28 -0.16
CA VAL A 72 -7.40 6.17 0.58
C VAL A 72 -7.66 6.54 2.03
N ASN A 73 -8.71 5.99 2.63
CA ASN A 73 -9.06 6.29 4.02
C ASN A 73 -7.95 5.88 5.02
N ARG A 74 -7.55 6.79 5.91
CA ARG A 74 -6.56 6.59 7.00
C ARG A 74 -6.77 5.30 7.78
N LYS A 75 -8.02 4.95 8.10
CA LYS A 75 -8.37 3.72 8.85
C LYS A 75 -7.95 2.43 8.13
N ASN A 76 -7.88 2.44 6.79
CA ASN A 76 -7.39 1.29 6.04
C ASN A 76 -5.89 1.09 6.26
N ILE A 77 -5.11 2.16 6.16
CA ILE A 77 -3.65 2.13 6.34
C ILE A 77 -3.30 1.76 7.78
N GLU A 78 -3.99 2.36 8.75
CA GLU A 78 -3.85 2.01 10.17
C GLU A 78 -4.10 0.52 10.42
N ARG A 79 -5.17 -0.04 9.84
CA ARG A 79 -5.46 -1.48 9.93
C ARG A 79 -4.33 -2.32 9.34
N TYR A 80 -3.73 -1.91 8.22
CA TYR A 80 -2.62 -2.64 7.61
C TYR A 80 -1.37 -2.62 8.49
N ALA A 81 -1.01 -1.45 9.03
CA ALA A 81 0.10 -1.31 9.96
C ALA A 81 -0.10 -2.16 11.23
N ASN A 82 -1.29 -2.13 11.83
CA ASN A 82 -1.60 -2.94 13.01
C ASN A 82 -1.56 -4.45 12.71
N THR A 83 -2.09 -4.86 11.55
CA THR A 83 -2.02 -6.25 11.10
C THR A 83 -0.57 -6.70 10.92
N PHE A 84 0.27 -5.85 10.33
CA PHE A 84 1.69 -6.15 10.15
C PHE A 84 2.44 -6.28 11.48
N ARG A 85 2.19 -5.38 12.44
CA ARG A 85 2.77 -5.47 13.80
C ARG A 85 2.39 -6.77 14.53
N GLN A 86 1.15 -7.23 14.36
CA GLN A 86 0.62 -8.38 15.10
C GLN A 86 0.93 -9.72 14.45
N LYS A 87 0.91 -9.78 13.11
CA LYS A 87 0.92 -11.04 12.35
C LYS A 87 2.07 -11.17 11.36
N GLY A 88 2.88 -10.13 11.21
CA GLY A 88 4.02 -10.11 10.30
C GLY A 88 3.63 -10.14 8.81
N ALA A 89 4.64 -10.35 7.96
CA ALA A 89 4.51 -10.35 6.51
C ALA A 89 3.71 -11.57 5.99
N GLU A 90 3.93 -12.74 6.58
CA GLU A 90 3.33 -14.01 6.16
C GLU A 90 1.81 -13.94 6.08
N TYR A 91 1.17 -13.20 6.99
CA TYR A 91 -0.28 -13.03 6.99
C TYR A 91 -0.82 -12.41 5.70
N PHE A 92 -0.08 -11.51 5.05
CA PHE A 92 -0.54 -10.85 3.83
C PHE A 92 -0.44 -11.78 2.63
N PHE A 93 0.62 -12.59 2.56
CA PHE A 93 0.88 -13.48 1.41
C PHE A 93 0.14 -14.82 1.50
N SER A 94 -0.16 -15.30 2.71
CA SER A 94 -0.92 -16.55 2.92
C SER A 94 -2.45 -16.37 2.83
N ARG A 95 -2.94 -15.13 2.87
CA ARG A 95 -4.37 -14.83 2.90
C ARG A 95 -5.02 -14.93 1.52
N LYS A 96 -6.03 -15.80 1.39
CA LYS A 96 -6.96 -15.78 0.26
C LYS A 96 -7.79 -14.49 0.26
N GLU A 97 -7.80 -13.78 -0.87
CA GLU A 97 -8.59 -12.55 -1.01
C GLU A 97 -10.07 -12.90 -1.19
N THR A 98 -10.83 -12.80 -0.10
CA THR A 98 -12.27 -13.11 -0.06
C THR A 98 -13.17 -11.87 -0.08
N ARG A 99 -12.59 -10.67 -0.02
CA ARG A 99 -13.35 -9.41 0.02
C ARG A 99 -13.96 -9.10 -1.36
N GLY A 100 -15.28 -8.90 -1.37
CA GLY A 100 -16.05 -8.60 -2.59
C GLY A 100 -16.67 -9.82 -3.25
N GLN A 101 -16.48 -11.02 -2.69
CA GLN A 101 -17.25 -12.18 -3.10
C GLN A 101 -18.59 -12.19 -2.37
N CYS A 102 -19.68 -11.99 -3.11
CA CYS A 102 -21.00 -12.39 -2.65
C CYS A 102 -21.13 -13.90 -2.88
N TYR A 103 -21.60 -14.63 -1.87
CA TYR A 103 -22.10 -15.98 -2.10
C TYR A 103 -23.22 -15.89 -3.16
N LYS A 104 -23.07 -16.66 -4.24
CA LYS A 104 -24.16 -16.91 -5.19
C LYS A 104 -25.15 -17.88 -4.58
#